data_AF-A0A7C1BB24-F1
#
_entry.id   AF-A0A7C1BB24-F1
#
_cell.length_a   1.000
_cell.length_b   1.000
_cell.length_c   1.000
_cell.angle_alpha   90.00
_cell.angle_beta   90.00
_cell.angle_gamma   90.00
#
_symmetry.space_group_name_H-M   'P 1'
#
loop_
_entity.id
_entity.type
_entity.pdbx_description
1 polymer ?
#
loop_
_entity_poly.entity_id
_entity_poly.type
_entity_poly.pdbx_seq_one_letter_code
_entity_poly.pdbx_strand_id
1 'polypeptide(L)' 'MVGLVQDPTFRLTIKVGVRGIFTELYKDVSFRVIPIERVDALEMIEELKKFFERFRNI' A
#
# COMPACT_ATOMS: atom_id res chain seq x y z
N MET A 1 5.02 6.48 -0.80
CA MET A 1 6.25 5.69 -0.91
C MET A 1 5.91 4.37 -1.56
N VAL A 2 6.65 4.01 -2.62
CA VAL A 2 6.62 2.68 -3.24
C VAL A 2 7.93 1.99 -2.87
N GLY A 3 7.88 0.74 -2.43
CA GLY A 3 9.05 -0.03 -2.09
C GLY A 3 8.88 -1.50 -2.45
N LEU A 4 9.99 -2.14 -2.81
CA LEU A 4 10.04 -3.59 -2.94
C LEU A 4 10.51 -4.16 -1.59
N VAL A 5 9.78 -5.14 -1.08
CA VAL A 5 10.07 -5.82 0.18
C VAL A 5 10.30 -7.29 -0.15
N GLN A 6 11.43 -7.80 0.29
CA GLN A 6 11.73 -9.22 0.20
C GLN A 6 11.22 -9.89 1.47
N ASP A 7 9.96 -10.30 1.44
CA ASP A 7 9.33 -10.96 2.58
C ASP A 7 9.73 -12.46 2.62
N PRO A 8 10.16 -13.00 3.77
CA PRO A 8 10.60 -14.40 3.88
C PRO A 8 9.48 -15.41 3.61
N THR A 9 8.21 -15.03 3.70
CA THR A 9 7.05 -15.86 3.36
C THR A 9 6.62 -15.68 1.91
N PHE A 10 6.60 -14.44 1.41
CA PHE A 10 6.05 -14.12 0.08
C PHE A 10 7.10 -13.89 -1.02
N ARG A 11 8.38 -14.12 -0.73
CA ARG A 11 9.56 -14.03 -1.61
C ARG A 11 9.89 -12.63 -2.13
N LEU A 12 8.97 -11.95 -2.83
CA LEU A 12 9.17 -10.57 -3.29
C LEU A 12 7.81 -9.90 -3.45
N THR A 13 7.60 -8.79 -2.74
CA THR A 13 6.35 -8.05 -2.67
C THR A 13 6.60 -6.58 -2.98
N ILE A 14 5.62 -5.92 -3.60
CA ILE A 14 5.58 -4.47 -3.72
C ILE A 14 4.67 -3.91 -2.63
N LYS A 15 5.17 -2.88 -1.95
CA LYS A 15 4.47 -2.13 -0.91
C LYS A 15 4.25 -0.71 -1.41
N VAL A 16 3.01 -0.25 -1.36
CA VAL A 16 2.65 1.15 -1.59
C VAL A 16 1.97 1.68 -0.35
N GLY A 17 2.46 2.80 0.18
CA GLY A 17 1.83 3.44 1.34
C GLY A 17 2.25 4.90 1.50
N VAL A 18 1.60 5.60 2.40
CA VAL A 18 1.90 7.02 2.68
C VAL A 18 2.83 7.12 3.88
N ARG A 19 3.80 8.04 3.87
CA ARG A 19 4.73 8.27 4.99
C ARG A 19 4.26 9.48 5.80
N GLY A 20 4.25 9.35 7.13
CA GLY A 20 3.94 10.39 8.11
C GLY A 20 4.01 9.86 9.55
N ILE A 21 3.80 10.70 10.57
CA ILE A 21 3.80 10.24 11.98
C ILE A 21 2.72 9.17 12.24
N PHE A 22 1.69 9.16 11.38
CA PHE A 22 0.55 8.27 11.43
C PHE A 22 0.79 6.91 10.75
N THR A 23 1.91 6.67 10.08
CA THR A 23 2.17 5.40 9.34
C THR A 23 2.29 4.17 10.25
N GLU A 24 2.72 4.35 11.49
CA GLU A 24 2.83 3.26 12.48
C GLU A 24 1.50 2.95 13.16
N LEU A 25 0.59 3.93 13.19
CA LEU A 25 -0.72 3.83 13.83
C LEU A 25 -1.82 3.38 12.85
N TYR A 26 -1.73 3.84 11.61
CA TYR A 26 -2.70 3.56 10.54
C TYR A 26 -2.01 2.68 9.51
N LYS A 27 -2.50 1.45 9.35
CA LYS A 27 -1.99 0.43 8.42
C LYS A 27 -2.22 0.83 6.94
N ASP A 28 -1.79 2.02 6.53
CA ASP A 28 -2.06 2.64 5.21
C ASP A 28 -1.07 2.19 4.17
N VAL A 29 -0.99 0.88 4.05
CA VAL A 29 0.00 0.17 3.24
C VAL A 29 -0.70 -0.96 2.50
N SER A 30 -0.77 -0.84 1.18
CA SER A 30 -1.22 -1.92 0.30
C SER A 30 -0.01 -2.73 -0.15
N PHE A 31 -0.12 -4.05 -0.08
CA PHE A 31 0.93 -5.00 -0.45
C PHE A 31 0.42 -5.94 -1.53
N ARG A 32 1.26 -6.21 -2.54
CA ARG A 32 0.99 -7.22 -3.56
C ARG A 32 2.24 -8.05 -3.84
N VAL A 33 2.04 -9.34 -4.06
CA VAL A 33 3.11 -10.26 -4.49
C VAL A 33 3.42 -9.98 -5.96
N ILE A 34 4.69 -9.92 -6.32
CA ILE A 34 5.08 -9.69 -7.72
C ILE A 34 5.11 -11.01 -8.51
N PRO A 35 4.93 -10.97 -9.85
CA PRO A 35 4.67 -9.80 -10.70
C PRO A 35 3.25 -9.22 -10.51
N ILE A 36 3.11 -7.91 -10.70
CA ILE A 36 1.82 -7.22 -10.74
C ILE A 36 1.62 -6.58 -12.12
N GLU A 37 0.36 -6.44 -12.54
CA GLU A 37 -0.02 -5.72 -13.75
C GLU A 37 -0.34 -4.24 -13.46
N ARG A 38 -0.52 -3.46 -14.52
CA ARG A 38 -0.90 -2.04 -14.39
C ARG A 38 -2.22 -1.88 -13.64
N VAL A 39 -3.17 -2.80 -13.84
CA VAL A 39 -4.47 -2.78 -13.16
C VAL A 39 -4.31 -2.94 -11.66
N ASP A 40 -3.48 -3.89 -11.21
CA ASP A 40 -3.19 -4.09 -9.79
C ASP A 40 -2.60 -2.82 -9.16
N ALA A 41 -1.65 -2.18 -9.85
CA ALA A 41 -1.04 -0.94 -9.37
C ALA A 41 -2.07 0.19 -9.22
N LEU A 42 -3.03 0.30 -10.16
CA LEU A 42 -4.10 1.28 -10.09
C LEU A 42 -5.06 0.98 -8.93
N GLU A 43 -5.40 -0.28 -8.72
CA GLU A 43 -6.23 -0.70 -7.59
C GLU A 43 -5.55 -0.40 -6.25
N MET A 44 -4.25 -0.68 -6.11
CA MET A 44 -3.48 -0.35 -4.90
C MET A 44 -3.51 1.15 -4.57
N ILE A 45 -3.50 2.02 -5.59
CA ILE A 45 -3.59 3.47 -5.41
C ILE A 45 -5.01 3.88 -5.02
N GLU A 46 -6.02 3.27 -5.62
CA GLU A 46 -7.43 3.56 -5.34
C GLU A 46 -7.83 3.14 -3.92
N GLU A 47 -7.33 2.00 -3.44
CA GLU A 47 -7.48 1.56 -2.04
C GLU A 47 -6.92 2.60 -1.06
N LEU A 48 -5.73 3.14 -1.35
CA LEU A 48 -5.12 4.19 -0.53
C LEU A 48 -5.96 5.48 -0.54
N LYS A 49 -6.47 5.90 -1.70
CA LYS A 49 -7.35 7.09 -1.78
C LYS A 49 -8.61 6.92 -0.94
N LYS A 50 -9.30 5.78 -1.07
CA LYS A 50 -10.50 5.48 -0.27
C LYS A 50 -10.21 5.48 1.22
N PHE A 51 -9.04 4.98 1.62
CA PHE A 51 -8.59 5.10 3.01
C PHE A 51 -8.50 6.56 3.46
N PHE A 52 -7.83 7.44 2.69
CA PHE A 52 -7.71 8.86 3.04
C PHE A 52 -9.04 9.61 3.04
N GLU A 53 -9.95 9.31 2.11
CA GLU A 53 -11.28 9.90 2.10
C GLU A 53 -12.07 9.54 3.35
N ARG A 54 -11.97 8.28 3.78
CA ARG A 54 -12.58 7.82 5.04
C ARG A 54 -11.93 8.45 6.27
N PHE A 55 -10.62 8.69 6.23
CA PHE A 55 -9.90 9.38 7.31
C PHE A 55 -10.22 10.89 7.38
N ARG A 56 -10.53 11.55 6.26
CA ARG A 56 -10.89 12.97 6.25
C ARG A 56 -12.32 13.23 6.75
N ASN A 57 -13.18 12.21 6.77
CA ASN A 57 -14.58 12.29 7.19
C ASN A 57 -14.82 11.90 8.67
N ILE A 58 -13.75 11.81 9.48
CA ILE A 58 -13.79 11.58 10.93
C ILE A 58 -13.19 12.76 11.69
#